data_AF-A0A3C0X2V1-F1
#
_entry.id   AF-A0A3C0X2V1-F1
#
_cell.length_a   1.000
_cell.length_b   1.000
_cell.length_c   1.000
_cell.angle_alpha   90.00
_cell.angle_beta   90.00
_cell.angle_gamma   90.00
#
_symmetry.space_group_name_H-M   'P 1'
#
loop_
_entity.id
_entity.type
_entity.pdbx_description
1 polymer ?
#
loop_
_entity_poly.entity_id
_entity_poly.type
_entity_poly.pdbx_seq_one_letter_code
_entity_poly.pdbx_strand_id
1 'polypeptide(L)'
;PGLIGSIFDGIQRPLAEIMKVSGTNLQRGVEVPSLPRDKKWHFTPVKKVGDKVNAGDTVGTVQETAIVNHKIMVPNRIKGKIVEIAEGDYTVEETVYKVETDKGIKEFTLMQSWPVRVGRPYKRKLSPDIPLVTGQRVIDTLF
;
A
#
# COMPACT_ATOMS: atom_id res chain seq x y z
N PRO A 1 2.84 2.01 -3.06
CA PRO A 1 4.16 2.69 -3.02
C PRO A 1 4.02 4.22 -3.10
N GLY A 2 4.88 4.98 -2.41
CA GLY A 2 4.86 6.44 -2.32
C GLY A 2 4.37 7.02 -0.98
N LEU A 3 4.09 6.17 0.00
CA LEU A 3 3.68 6.61 1.35
C LEU A 3 4.87 6.90 2.24
N ILE A 4 5.92 6.08 2.15
CA ILE A 4 7.07 6.17 3.04
C ILE A 4 7.94 7.36 2.64
N GLY A 5 8.27 8.22 3.62
CA GLY A 5 9.01 9.46 3.39
C GLY A 5 8.14 10.66 3.03
N SER A 6 6.82 10.48 2.88
CA SER A 6 5.86 11.56 2.59
C SER A 6 5.27 12.15 3.87
N ILE A 7 4.90 13.43 3.83
CA ILE A 7 4.27 14.15 4.95
C ILE A 7 2.85 14.54 4.55
N PHE A 8 1.87 14.18 5.40
CA PHE A 8 0.44 14.33 5.11
C PHE A 8 -0.28 15.17 6.17
N ASP A 9 -1.41 15.76 5.76
CA ASP A 9 -2.41 16.29 6.70
C ASP A 9 -3.36 15.19 7.22
N GLY A 10 -4.37 15.58 8.00
CA GLY A 10 -5.35 14.65 8.62
C GLY A 10 -6.27 13.90 7.66
N ILE A 11 -6.29 14.25 6.37
CA ILE A 11 -7.07 13.55 5.33
C ILE A 11 -6.19 13.03 4.20
N GLN A 12 -4.89 12.86 4.45
CA GLN A 12 -3.91 12.28 3.53
C GLN A 12 -3.59 13.14 2.29
N ARG A 13 -3.63 14.47 2.41
CA ARG A 13 -3.10 15.36 1.36
C ARG A 13 -1.61 15.64 1.59
N PRO A 14 -0.74 15.52 0.57
CA PRO A 14 0.70 15.70 0.72
C PRO A 14 1.05 17.17 0.91
N LEU A 15 1.66 17.52 2.06
CA LEU A 15 1.93 18.91 2.43
C LEU A 15 2.93 19.60 1.50
N ALA A 16 3.92 18.86 0.99
CA ALA A 16 4.91 19.39 0.05
C ALA A 16 4.26 19.83 -1.28
N GLU A 17 3.32 19.05 -1.80
CA GLU A 17 2.61 19.38 -3.03
C GLU A 17 1.56 20.48 -2.80
N ILE A 18 0.88 20.47 -1.65
CA ILE A 18 0.02 21.60 -1.27
C ILE A 18 0.82 22.89 -1.23
N MET A 19 2.02 22.90 -0.63
CA MET A 19 2.86 24.09 -0.55
C MET A 19 3.25 24.63 -1.93
N LYS A 20 3.51 23.76 -2.91
CA LYS A 20 3.79 24.18 -4.30
C LYS A 20 2.60 24.88 -4.96
N VAL A 21 1.37 24.49 -4.59
CA VAL A 21 0.13 25.01 -5.20
C VAL A 21 -0.40 26.24 -4.44
N SER A 22 -0.40 26.22 -3.11
CA SER A 22 -1.03 27.23 -2.26
C SER A 22 -0.06 28.16 -1.52
N GLY A 23 1.26 27.92 -1.63
CA GLY A 23 2.28 28.63 -0.88
C GLY A 23 2.27 28.28 0.60
N THR A 24 2.66 29.22 1.46
CA THR A 24 2.88 28.99 2.90
C THR A 24 1.60 28.70 3.69
N ASN A 25 0.44 29.18 3.22
CA ASN A 25 -0.83 29.07 3.94
C ASN A 25 -1.76 28.06 3.26
N LEU A 26 -2.46 27.27 4.06
CA LEU A 26 -3.45 26.29 3.58
C LEU A 26 -4.71 26.99 3.09
N GLN A 27 -4.93 26.98 1.78
CA GLN A 27 -6.17 27.44 1.18
C GLN A 27 -7.24 26.34 1.21
N ARG A 28 -8.51 26.73 1.32
CA ARG A 28 -9.64 25.79 1.25
C ARG A 28 -9.84 25.32 -0.19
N GLY A 29 -10.25 24.07 -0.37
CA GLY A 29 -10.59 23.51 -1.69
C GLY A 29 -9.41 23.01 -2.52
N VAL A 30 -8.19 23.02 -1.98
CA VAL A 30 -7.02 22.43 -2.67
C VAL A 30 -7.13 20.90 -2.65
N GLU A 31 -7.27 20.34 -3.84
CA GLU A 31 -7.31 18.90 -4.09
C GLU A 31 -5.99 18.47 -4.76
N VAL A 32 -5.25 17.59 -4.09
CA VAL A 32 -3.98 17.05 -4.59
C VAL A 32 -4.00 15.54 -4.37
N PRO A 33 -3.60 14.72 -5.36
CA PRO A 33 -3.49 13.27 -5.18
C PRO A 33 -2.61 12.90 -3.99
N SER A 34 -3.02 11.89 -3.21
CA SER A 34 -2.28 11.42 -2.04
C SER A 34 -0.96 10.73 -2.37
N LEU A 35 -0.84 10.19 -3.58
CA LEU A 35 0.35 9.51 -4.08
C LEU A 35 0.75 10.10 -5.43
N PRO A 36 2.07 10.19 -5.73
CA PRO A 36 2.55 10.67 -7.02
C PRO A 36 2.07 9.73 -8.14
N ARG A 37 1.42 10.30 -9.16
CA ARG A 37 0.86 9.56 -10.32
C ARG A 37 1.85 9.45 -11.48
N ASP A 38 2.82 10.34 -11.50
CA ASP A 38 3.91 10.45 -12.45
C ASP A 38 5.08 9.48 -12.16
N LYS A 39 5.28 9.16 -10.87
CA LYS A 39 6.39 8.30 -10.46
C LYS A 39 6.16 6.84 -10.82
N LYS A 40 7.11 6.28 -11.56
CA LYS A 40 7.20 4.84 -11.85
C LYS A 40 7.94 4.09 -10.74
N TRP A 41 7.48 2.87 -10.50
CA TRP A 41 7.98 1.95 -9.51
C TRP A 41 8.26 0.60 -10.16
N HIS A 42 9.44 0.05 -9.90
CA HIS A 42 9.80 -1.28 -10.36
C HIS A 42 9.05 -2.33 -9.54
N PHE A 43 8.18 -3.08 -10.20
CA PHE A 43 7.41 -4.17 -9.61
C PHE A 43 8.02 -5.51 -9.98
N THR A 44 8.39 -6.29 -8.97
CA THR A 44 8.90 -7.66 -9.12
C THR A 44 7.83 -8.66 -8.67
N PRO A 45 7.30 -9.51 -9.56
CA PRO A 45 6.28 -10.49 -9.20
C PRO A 45 6.86 -11.64 -8.37
N VAL A 46 6.12 -12.06 -7.34
CA VAL A 46 6.44 -13.24 -6.52
C VAL A 46 5.52 -14.41 -6.88
N LYS A 47 4.33 -14.12 -7.43
CA LYS A 47 3.37 -15.10 -7.94
C LYS A 47 3.44 -15.21 -9.45
N LYS A 48 2.89 -16.30 -9.99
CA LYS A 48 2.86 -16.59 -11.42
C LYS A 48 1.43 -16.66 -11.94
N VAL A 49 1.28 -16.49 -13.25
CA VAL A 49 0.02 -16.81 -13.94
C VAL A 49 -0.36 -18.25 -13.63
N GLY A 50 -1.60 -18.46 -13.18
CA GLY A 50 -2.07 -19.77 -12.75
C GLY A 50 -2.27 -19.91 -11.25
N ASP A 51 -1.60 -19.10 -10.43
CA ASP A 51 -1.63 -19.22 -8.98
C ASP A 51 -2.99 -18.81 -8.41
N LYS A 52 -3.48 -19.60 -7.45
CA LYS A 52 -4.64 -19.22 -6.63
C LYS A 52 -4.21 -18.24 -5.55
N VAL A 53 -4.96 -17.17 -5.39
CA VAL A 53 -4.69 -16.11 -4.43
C VAL A 53 -5.96 -15.70 -3.67
N ASN A 54 -5.76 -15.27 -2.43
CA ASN A 54 -6.79 -14.74 -1.54
C ASN A 54 -6.37 -13.37 -1.00
N ALA A 55 -7.34 -12.64 -0.44
CA ALA A 55 -7.11 -11.37 0.23
C ALA A 55 -5.93 -11.44 1.23
N GLY A 56 -4.97 -10.53 1.07
CA GLY A 56 -3.75 -10.46 1.87
C GLY A 56 -2.55 -11.25 1.33
N ASP A 57 -2.74 -12.10 0.31
CA ASP A 57 -1.61 -12.78 -0.33
C ASP A 57 -0.74 -11.76 -1.07
N THR A 58 0.58 -11.92 -0.96
CA THR A 58 1.55 -11.07 -1.67
C THR A 58 1.69 -11.57 -3.11
N VAL A 59 1.37 -10.71 -4.09
CA VAL A 59 1.51 -11.01 -5.53
C VAL A 59 2.88 -10.62 -6.06
N GLY A 60 3.49 -9.61 -5.45
CA GLY A 60 4.81 -9.11 -5.81
C GLY A 60 5.26 -8.02 -4.86
N THR A 61 6.39 -7.40 -5.18
CA THR A 61 7.05 -6.43 -4.33
C THR A 61 7.58 -5.25 -5.12
N VAL A 62 7.69 -4.10 -4.45
CA VAL A 62 8.30 -2.87 -4.97
C VAL A 62 9.30 -2.39 -3.93
N GLN A 63 10.55 -2.15 -4.34
CA GLN A 63 11.52 -1.53 -3.44
C GLN A 63 11.19 -0.03 -3.30
N GLU A 64 10.50 0.35 -2.22
CA GLU A 64 10.02 1.73 -2.04
C GLU A 64 11.12 2.67 -1.51
N THR A 65 11.95 2.17 -0.59
CA THR A 65 13.14 2.87 -0.06
C THR A 65 14.31 1.89 0.01
N ALA A 66 15.51 2.37 0.37
CA ALA A 66 16.66 1.48 0.56
C ALA A 66 16.43 0.39 1.64
N ILE A 67 15.50 0.61 2.58
CA ILE A 67 15.25 -0.27 3.72
C ILE A 67 13.95 -1.06 3.54
N VAL A 68 12.93 -0.45 2.94
CA VAL A 68 11.57 -1.01 2.93
C VAL A 68 11.25 -1.62 1.58
N ASN A 69 11.05 -2.94 1.60
CA ASN A 69 10.48 -3.68 0.48
C ASN A 69 8.94 -3.73 0.60
N HIS A 70 8.25 -2.95 -0.23
CA HIS A 70 6.80 -2.77 -0.19
C HIS A 70 6.10 -3.98 -0.82
N LYS A 71 5.33 -4.72 -0.02
CA LYS A 71 4.57 -5.87 -0.50
C LYS A 71 3.27 -5.43 -1.17
N ILE A 72 3.09 -5.79 -2.43
CA ILE A 72 1.83 -5.63 -3.16
C ILE A 72 0.96 -6.85 -2.83
N MET A 73 -0.17 -6.59 -2.17
CA MET A 73 -1.07 -7.62 -1.66
C MET A 73 -2.41 -7.59 -2.39
N VAL A 74 -3.03 -8.76 -2.52
CA VAL A 74 -4.40 -8.87 -3.04
C VAL A 74 -5.36 -8.12 -2.11
N PRO A 75 -6.19 -7.19 -2.64
CA PRO A 75 -7.15 -6.45 -1.85
C PRO A 75 -8.16 -7.33 -1.13
N ASN A 76 -8.80 -6.74 -0.12
CA ASN A 76 -9.81 -7.45 0.65
C ASN A 76 -10.99 -7.93 -0.23
N ARG A 77 -11.61 -9.05 0.15
CA ARG A 77 -12.76 -9.67 -0.53
C ARG A 77 -12.48 -10.11 -1.97
N ILE A 78 -11.21 -10.17 -2.37
CA ILE A 78 -10.78 -10.75 -3.64
C ILE A 78 -10.22 -12.14 -3.37
N LYS A 79 -10.69 -13.10 -4.15
CA LYS A 79 -10.17 -14.47 -4.24
C LYS A 79 -10.29 -14.92 -5.68
N GLY A 80 -9.36 -15.72 -6.15
CA GLY A 80 -9.38 -16.17 -7.53
C GLY A 80 -8.05 -16.69 -8.01
N LYS A 81 -7.86 -16.67 -9.32
CA LYS A 81 -6.66 -17.14 -10.01
C LYS A 81 -6.01 -15.99 -10.76
N ILE A 82 -4.69 -15.86 -10.67
CA ILE A 82 -3.96 -14.87 -11.47
C ILE A 82 -4.01 -15.29 -12.94
N VAL A 83 -4.52 -14.42 -13.80
CA VAL A 83 -4.56 -14.63 -15.26
C VAL A 83 -3.47 -13.87 -15.99
N GLU A 84 -3.03 -12.74 -15.42
CA GLU A 84 -2.00 -11.89 -15.99
C GLU A 84 -1.21 -11.26 -14.85
N ILE A 85 0.11 -11.30 -14.94
CA ILE A 85 1.03 -10.62 -14.05
C ILE A 85 2.35 -10.45 -14.80
N ALA A 86 2.91 -9.25 -14.77
CA ALA A 86 4.15 -8.94 -15.46
C ALA A 86 5.08 -8.13 -14.57
N GLU A 87 6.38 -8.35 -14.74
CA GLU A 87 7.43 -7.53 -14.16
C GLU A 87 7.64 -6.28 -15.01
N GLY A 88 7.93 -5.14 -14.37
CA GLY A 88 8.15 -3.90 -15.09
C GLY A 88 8.04 -2.65 -14.22
N ASP A 89 8.19 -1.50 -14.87
CA ASP A 89 8.09 -0.19 -14.23
C ASP A 89 6.70 0.40 -14.43
N TYR A 90 5.94 0.50 -13.34
CA TYR A 90 4.55 0.93 -13.35
C TYR A 90 4.32 2.17 -12.48
N THR A 91 3.44 3.06 -12.90
CA THR A 91 2.84 4.04 -12.00
C THR A 91 1.87 3.36 -11.03
N VAL A 92 1.42 4.10 -10.02
CA VAL A 92 0.47 3.57 -9.01
C VAL A 92 -0.94 3.31 -9.56
N GLU A 93 -1.26 3.79 -10.76
CA GLU A 93 -2.57 3.64 -11.42
C GLU A 93 -2.55 2.63 -12.58
N GLU A 94 -1.37 2.24 -13.04
CA GLU A 94 -1.25 1.23 -14.09
C GLU A 94 -1.60 -0.17 -13.55
N THR A 95 -2.29 -0.95 -14.37
CA THR A 95 -2.64 -2.34 -14.07
C THR A 95 -1.39 -3.21 -14.09
N VAL A 96 -1.14 -3.91 -12.98
CA VAL A 96 0.06 -4.75 -12.79
C VAL A 96 -0.28 -6.24 -12.81
N TYR A 97 -1.48 -6.59 -12.36
CA TYR A 97 -1.95 -7.98 -12.40
C TYR A 97 -3.47 -8.03 -12.52
N LYS A 98 -3.95 -9.15 -13.06
CA LYS A 98 -5.38 -9.46 -13.21
C LYS A 98 -5.70 -10.76 -12.51
N VAL A 99 -6.84 -10.79 -11.82
CA VAL A 99 -7.35 -11.97 -11.13
C VAL A 99 -8.71 -12.33 -11.69
N GLU A 100 -8.85 -13.57 -12.14
CA GLU A 100 -10.12 -14.18 -12.47
C GLU A 100 -10.82 -14.61 -11.18
N THR A 101 -11.96 -13.96 -10.90
CA THR A 101 -12.82 -14.23 -9.75
C THR A 101 -14.11 -14.88 -10.23
N ASP A 102 -14.92 -15.39 -9.29
CA ASP A 102 -16.26 -15.93 -9.59
C ASP A 102 -17.20 -14.91 -10.28
N LYS A 103 -16.86 -13.60 -10.22
CA LYS A 103 -17.62 -12.50 -10.82
C LYS A 103 -16.98 -11.96 -12.11
N GLY A 104 -15.96 -12.63 -12.64
CA GLY A 104 -15.18 -12.19 -13.81
C GLY A 104 -13.78 -11.70 -13.46
N ILE A 105 -13.07 -11.25 -14.48
CA ILE A 105 -11.69 -10.76 -14.40
C ILE A 105 -11.68 -9.36 -13.79
N LYS A 106 -10.82 -9.15 -12.79
CA LYS A 106 -10.57 -7.86 -12.16
C LYS A 106 -9.12 -7.45 -12.29
N GLU A 107 -8.92 -6.18 -12.57
CA GLU A 107 -7.61 -5.56 -12.70
C GLU A 107 -7.19 -4.89 -11.40
N PHE A 108 -5.89 -4.96 -11.10
CA PHE A 108 -5.32 -4.40 -9.89
C PHE A 108 -4.03 -3.64 -10.19
N THR A 109 -3.84 -2.55 -9.47
CA THR A 109 -2.69 -1.66 -9.59
C THR A 109 -1.78 -1.82 -8.36
N LEU A 110 -0.72 -0.99 -8.27
CA LEU A 110 0.14 -0.92 -7.08
C LEU A 110 -0.52 -0.22 -5.88
N MET A 111 -1.71 0.37 -6.07
CA MET A 111 -2.45 1.13 -5.05
C MET A 111 -3.76 0.46 -4.69
N GLN A 112 -4.16 0.58 -3.42
CA GLN A 112 -5.50 0.21 -2.95
C GLN A 112 -6.07 1.33 -2.06
N SER A 113 -7.37 1.56 -2.17
CA SER A 113 -8.10 2.48 -1.29
C SER A 113 -8.78 1.71 -0.17
N TRP A 114 -8.81 2.29 1.03
CA TRP A 114 -9.47 1.68 2.19
C TRP A 114 -10.20 2.73 3.04
N PRO A 115 -11.47 2.51 3.42
CA PRO A 115 -12.21 3.46 4.25
C PRO A 115 -11.61 3.53 5.66
N VAL A 116 -11.13 4.71 6.05
CA VAL A 116 -10.36 4.94 7.30
C VAL A 116 -11.14 4.61 8.58
N ARG A 117 -12.48 4.65 8.54
CA ARG A 117 -13.35 4.34 9.69
C ARG A 117 -13.69 2.85 9.81
N VAL A 118 -13.20 2.01 8.91
CA VAL A 118 -13.42 0.56 8.94
C VAL A 118 -12.10 -0.13 9.24
N GLY A 119 -12.05 -0.95 10.29
CA GLY A 119 -10.86 -1.73 10.60
C GLY A 119 -10.50 -2.69 9.45
N ARG A 120 -9.22 -2.73 9.05
CA ARG A 120 -8.74 -3.73 8.07
C ARG A 120 -8.91 -5.13 8.68
N PRO A 121 -9.45 -6.11 7.93
CA PRO A 121 -9.70 -7.44 8.48
C PRO A 121 -8.39 -8.19 8.72
N TYR A 122 -8.41 -9.11 9.67
CA TYR A 122 -7.33 -10.00 10.03
C TYR A 122 -7.91 -11.35 10.48
N LYS A 123 -7.10 -12.42 10.47
CA LYS A 123 -7.57 -13.78 10.79
C LYS A 123 -7.91 -13.96 12.28
N ARG A 124 -7.00 -13.53 13.16
CA ARG A 124 -7.12 -13.66 14.61
C ARG A 124 -6.26 -12.60 15.30
N LYS A 125 -6.75 -12.05 16.40
CA LYS A 125 -5.95 -11.21 17.31
C LYS A 125 -5.17 -12.13 18.25
N LEU A 126 -3.85 -11.99 18.28
CA LEU A 126 -3.00 -12.72 19.22
C LEU A 126 -2.81 -11.88 20.49
N SER A 127 -2.62 -12.55 21.63
CA SER A 127 -2.16 -11.87 22.85
C SER A 127 -0.70 -11.44 22.63
N PRO A 128 -0.34 -10.18 22.97
CA PRO A 128 1.03 -9.72 22.81
C PRO A 128 1.95 -10.41 23.82
N ASP A 129 2.96 -11.11 23.30
CA ASP A 129 3.96 -11.87 24.07
C ASP A 129 5.41 -11.48 23.72
N ILE A 130 5.61 -10.67 22.68
CA ILE A 130 6.91 -10.13 22.27
C ILE A 130 6.97 -8.64 22.65
N PRO A 131 7.97 -8.20 23.45
CA PRO A 131 8.13 -6.80 23.81
C PRO A 131 8.61 -5.96 22.62
N LEU A 132 8.08 -4.74 22.48
CA LEU A 132 8.61 -3.76 21.54
C LEU A 132 9.83 -3.08 22.18
N VAL A 133 11.03 -3.42 21.72
CA VAL A 133 12.28 -2.85 22.26
C VAL A 133 12.38 -1.37 21.90
N THR A 134 12.31 -0.50 22.90
CA THR A 134 12.42 0.96 22.72
C THR A 134 13.86 1.46 22.87
N GLY A 135 14.71 0.69 23.55
CA GLY A 135 16.05 1.10 23.95
C GLY A 135 16.05 2.03 25.19
N GLN A 136 14.88 2.32 25.76
CA GLN A 136 14.73 3.16 26.95
C GLN A 136 14.54 2.29 28.19
N ARG A 137 15.52 2.27 29.09
CA ARG A 137 15.55 1.37 30.26
C ARG A 137 14.27 1.44 31.11
N VAL A 138 13.74 2.64 31.35
CA VAL A 138 12.53 2.82 32.16
C VAL A 138 11.33 2.12 31.52
N ILE A 139 11.19 2.16 30.20
CA ILE A 139 10.12 1.46 29.49
C ILE A 139 10.45 -0.02 29.46
N ASP A 140 11.58 -0.41 28.89
CA ASP A 140 11.88 -1.82 28.58
C ASP A 140 12.03 -2.73 29.83
N THR A 141 12.27 -2.17 31.01
CA THR A 141 12.52 -2.94 32.26
C THR A 141 11.39 -2.83 33.28
N LEU A 142 10.71 -1.68 33.37
CA LEU A 142 9.74 -1.42 34.44
C LEU A 142 8.28 -1.36 33.96
N PHE A 143 8.05 -0.98 32.71
CA PHE A 143 6.71 -0.72 32.14
C PHE A 143 6.50 -1.48 30.82
#